data_AF-A0A2E9LS72-F1
#
_entry.id   AF-A0A2E9LS72-F1
#
_cell.length_a   1.000
_cell.length_b   1.000
_cell.length_c   1.000
_cell.angle_alpha   90.00
_cell.angle_beta   90.00
_cell.angle_gamma   90.00
#
_symmetry.space_group_name_H-M   'P 1'
#
loop_
_entity.id
_entity.type
_entity.pdbx_description
1 polymer ?
#
loop_
_entity_poly.entity_id
_entity_poly.type
_entity_poly.pdbx_seq_one_letter_code
_entity_poly.pdbx_strand_id
1 'polypeptide(L)'
;MLQDAGLTHIHSTDYKRTLSTGEPTAEATGLTINLYDARDLVVAASLIAATPGRHLVLGHSNTTPGFVEALGGEAGTPIAEMEYDRLYIVTLFQGNVSSVLLRFGEKFSG
;
A
#
# COMPACT_ATOMS: atom_id res chain seq x y z
N MET A 1 14.89 5.73 4.11
CA MET A 1 14.10 4.54 3.68
C MET A 1 12.69 5.03 3.34
N LEU A 2 12.15 4.73 2.16
CA LEU A 2 11.07 5.43 1.41
C LEU A 2 11.42 6.75 0.71
N GLN A 3 12.18 7.66 1.33
CA GLN A 3 12.58 8.93 0.69
C GLN A 3 13.35 8.71 -0.64
N ASP A 4 14.15 7.64 -0.74
CA ASP A 4 14.94 7.31 -1.92
C ASP A 4 14.25 6.33 -2.89
N ALA A 5 12.99 5.97 -2.65
CA ALA A 5 12.32 4.98 -3.49
C ALA A 5 11.95 5.53 -4.88
N GLY A 6 12.04 6.84 -5.11
CA GLY A 6 11.55 7.48 -6.33
C GLY A 6 10.02 7.40 -6.43
N LEU A 7 9.33 7.62 -5.31
CA LEU A 7 7.87 7.70 -5.27
C LEU A 7 7.40 8.83 -6.18
N THR A 8 6.35 8.56 -6.95
CA THR A 8 5.68 9.56 -7.79
C THR A 8 4.26 9.83 -7.32
N HIS A 9 3.67 8.92 -6.54
CA HIS A 9 2.32 9.04 -6.02
C HIS A 9 2.21 8.49 -4.59
N ILE A 10 1.38 9.13 -3.77
CA ILE A 10 0.99 8.65 -2.43
C ILE A 10 -0.54 8.55 -2.39
N HIS A 11 -1.04 7.43 -1.87
CA HIS A 11 -2.46 7.12 -1.77
C HIS A 11 -2.80 6.72 -0.34
N SER A 12 -3.91 7.23 0.19
CA SER A 12 -4.38 6.89 1.53
C SER A 12 -5.90 6.84 1.58
N THR A 13 -6.43 6.06 2.51
CA THR A 13 -7.82 6.21 2.94
C THR A 13 -7.99 7.49 3.80
N ASP A 14 -9.21 8.02 3.89
CA ASP A 14 -9.54 9.26 4.62
C ASP A 14 -9.60 9.10 6.17
N TYR A 15 -9.02 8.03 6.73
CA TYR A 15 -8.90 7.92 8.17
C TYR A 15 -7.73 8.75 8.67
N LYS A 16 -7.95 9.57 9.72
CA LYS A 16 -6.91 10.40 10.35
C LYS A 16 -5.62 9.64 10.67
N ARG A 17 -5.73 8.38 11.13
CA ARG A 17 -4.58 7.52 11.47
C ARG A 17 -3.72 7.17 10.26
N THR A 18 -4.33 6.94 9.09
CA THR A 18 -3.60 6.64 7.85
C THR A 18 -2.95 7.88 7.26
N LEU A 19 -3.62 9.04 7.32
CA LEU A 19 -3.05 10.32 6.90
C LEU A 19 -1.78 10.67 7.69
N SER A 20 -1.81 10.57 9.03
CA SER A 20 -0.63 10.86 9.87
C SER A 20 0.57 9.93 9.62
N THR A 21 0.33 8.72 9.07
CA THR A 21 1.43 7.82 8.68
C THR A 21 2.09 8.26 7.37
N GLY A 22 1.30 8.84 6.46
CA GLY A 22 1.76 9.31 5.15
C GLY A 22 2.38 10.70 5.15
N GLU A 23 1.96 11.56 6.07
CA GLU A 23 2.40 12.97 6.18
C GLU A 23 3.93 13.15 6.13
N PRO A 24 4.75 12.41 6.92
CA PRO A 24 6.21 12.59 6.85
C PRO A 24 6.80 12.22 5.49
N THR A 25 6.19 11.27 4.77
CA THR A 25 6.64 10.88 3.43
C THR A 25 6.19 11.90 2.39
N ALA A 26 4.96 12.41 2.50
CA ALA A 26 4.43 13.47 1.64
C ALA A 26 5.28 14.74 1.74
N GLU A 27 5.60 15.19 2.96
CA GLU A 27 6.46 16.34 3.19
C GLU A 27 7.87 16.14 2.63
N ALA A 28 8.47 14.96 2.86
CA ALA A 28 9.84 14.68 2.41
C ALA A 28 9.95 14.55 0.87
N THR A 29 8.89 14.10 0.19
CA THR A 29 8.86 13.91 -1.26
C THR A 29 8.25 15.09 -2.02
N GLY A 30 7.57 16.00 -1.33
CA GLY A 30 6.79 17.09 -1.92
C GLY A 30 5.52 16.63 -2.64
N LEU A 31 5.08 15.38 -2.43
CA LEU A 31 3.90 14.80 -3.07
C LEU A 31 2.64 15.04 -2.23
N THR A 32 1.51 15.23 -2.91
CA THR A 32 0.19 15.26 -2.25
C THR A 32 -0.33 13.85 -2.02
N ILE A 33 -1.04 13.66 -0.89
CA ILE A 33 -1.73 12.41 -0.59
C ILE A 33 -3.06 12.39 -1.36
N ASN A 34 -3.24 11.41 -2.24
CA ASN A 34 -4.49 11.18 -2.96
C ASN A 34 -5.38 10.25 -2.15
N LEU A 35 -6.63 10.65 -1.96
CA LEU A 35 -7.59 9.83 -1.22
C LEU A 35 -8.20 8.74 -2.12
N TYR A 36 -8.34 7.53 -1.59
CA TYR A 36 -9.10 6.45 -2.22
C TYR A 36 -10.17 5.90 -1.28
N ASP A 37 -11.27 5.38 -1.85
CA ASP A 37 -12.35 4.76 -1.06
C ASP A 37 -11.97 3.33 -0.67
N ALA A 38 -11.84 3.07 0.63
CA ALA A 38 -11.57 1.75 1.18
C ALA A 38 -12.69 0.72 0.93
N ARG A 39 -13.88 1.19 0.53
CA ARG A 39 -15.04 0.33 0.22
C ARG A 39 -15.04 -0.16 -1.23
N ASP A 40 -14.25 0.47 -2.10
CA ASP A 40 -14.13 0.10 -3.51
C ASP A 40 -12.66 -0.09 -3.91
N LEU A 41 -12.07 -1.15 -3.37
CA LEU A 41 -10.66 -1.48 -3.60
C LEU A 41 -10.40 -1.84 -5.07
N VAL A 42 -11.38 -2.38 -5.79
CA VAL A 42 -11.23 -2.78 -7.19
C VAL A 42 -11.05 -1.55 -8.08
N VAL A 43 -11.87 -0.52 -7.90
CA VAL A 43 -11.73 0.74 -8.63
C VAL A 43 -10.41 1.42 -8.28
N ALA A 44 -10.07 1.50 -7.00
CA ALA A 44 -8.81 2.10 -6.56
C ALA A 44 -7.58 1.38 -7.12
N ALA A 45 -7.55 0.04 -7.06
CA ALA A 45 -6.48 -0.78 -7.62
C ALA A 45 -6.36 -0.60 -9.14
N SER A 46 -7.49 -0.56 -9.86
CA SER A 46 -7.51 -0.36 -11.31
C SER A 46 -6.93 0.99 -11.73
N LEU A 47 -7.28 2.06 -11.01
CA LEU A 47 -6.75 3.41 -11.25
C LEU A 47 -5.24 3.48 -10.99
N ILE A 48 -4.78 2.86 -9.89
CA ILE A 48 -3.35 2.80 -9.56
C ILE A 48 -2.59 1.98 -10.60
N ALA A 49 -3.10 0.82 -11.01
CA ALA A 49 -2.48 -0.03 -12.02
C ALA A 49 -2.39 0.62 -13.40
N ALA A 50 -3.35 1.48 -13.75
CA ALA A 50 -3.37 2.24 -15.00
C ALA A 50 -2.42 3.44 -15.00
N THR A 51 -1.92 3.85 -13.83
CA THR A 51 -1.06 5.03 -13.69
C THR A 51 0.41 4.59 -13.59
N PRO A 52 1.29 4.97 -14.53
CA PRO A 52 2.70 4.64 -14.44
C PRO A 52 3.38 5.34 -13.26
N GLY A 53 4.35 4.68 -12.64
CA GLY A 53 5.19 5.26 -11.61
C GLY A 53 5.36 4.35 -10.41
N ARG A 54 5.86 4.92 -9.31
CA ARG A 54 5.98 4.21 -8.03
C ARG A 54 5.02 4.80 -7.02
N HIS A 55 4.17 3.93 -6.50
CA HIS A 55 3.02 4.30 -5.68
C HIS A 55 3.25 3.83 -4.25
N LEU A 56 3.08 4.72 -3.29
CA LEU A 56 2.88 4.35 -1.90
C LEU A 56 1.38 4.28 -1.63
N VAL A 57 0.90 3.15 -1.11
CA VAL A 57 -0.51 2.96 -0.75
C VAL A 57 -0.60 2.67 0.74
N LEU A 58 -1.32 3.51 1.46
CA LEU A 58 -1.55 3.42 2.90
C LEU A 58 -2.96 2.87 3.14
N GLY A 59 -3.01 1.58 3.49
CA GLY A 59 -4.23 0.85 3.79
C GLY A 59 -4.37 0.46 5.26
N HIS A 60 -5.25 -0.50 5.52
CA HIS A 60 -5.53 -1.08 6.84
C HIS A 60 -5.25 -2.59 6.82
N SER A 61 -5.13 -3.23 7.99
CA SER A 61 -4.92 -4.69 8.08
C SER A 61 -6.01 -5.50 7.36
N ASN A 62 -7.26 -5.01 7.37
CA ASN A 62 -8.40 -5.65 6.72
C ASN A 62 -8.59 -5.29 5.23
N THR A 63 -7.90 -4.27 4.71
CA THR A 63 -8.04 -3.84 3.30
C THR A 63 -6.78 -4.07 2.47
N THR A 64 -5.60 -4.07 3.10
CA THR A 64 -4.31 -4.27 2.42
C THR A 64 -4.25 -5.61 1.68
N PRO A 65 -4.66 -6.76 2.27
CA PRO A 65 -4.70 -8.04 1.55
C PRO A 65 -5.59 -7.98 0.30
N GLY A 66 -6.82 -7.48 0.44
CA GLY A 66 -7.75 -7.34 -0.67
C GLY A 66 -7.26 -6.39 -1.76
N PHE A 67 -6.49 -5.35 -1.41
CA PHE A 67 -5.87 -4.45 -2.38
C PHE A 67 -4.79 -5.15 -3.20
N VAL A 68 -3.96 -5.98 -2.56
CA VAL A 68 -2.92 -6.78 -3.24
C VAL A 68 -3.56 -7.78 -4.20
N GLU A 69 -4.61 -8.47 -3.76
CA GLU A 69 -5.42 -9.37 -4.62
C GLU A 69 -6.04 -8.63 -5.81
N ALA A 70 -6.61 -7.44 -5.59
CA ALA A 70 -7.21 -6.64 -6.65
C ALA A 70 -6.17 -6.17 -7.70
N LEU A 71 -4.90 -6.04 -7.32
CA LEU A 71 -3.78 -5.80 -8.23
C LEU A 71 -3.28 -7.08 -8.93
N GLY A 72 -3.82 -8.25 -8.59
CA GLY A 72 -3.40 -9.56 -9.11
C GLY A 72 -2.19 -10.16 -8.39
N GLY A 73 -1.81 -9.63 -7.23
CA GLY A 73 -0.72 -10.14 -6.40
C GLY A 73 -1.17 -11.18 -5.38
N GLU A 74 -0.21 -11.79 -4.69
CA GLU A 74 -0.48 -12.73 -3.60
C GLU A 74 -0.59 -11.99 -2.26
N ALA A 75 -1.81 -11.94 -1.71
CA ALA A 75 -2.08 -11.28 -0.43
C ALA A 75 -1.52 -12.01 0.79
N GLY A 76 -1.22 -13.31 0.67
CA GLY A 76 -0.80 -14.15 1.77
C GLY A 76 -1.94 -14.43 2.77
N THR A 77 -1.60 -14.58 4.05
CA THR A 77 -2.59 -14.85 5.10
C THR A 77 -3.27 -13.57 5.58
N PRO A 78 -4.44 -13.65 6.26
CA PRO A 78 -5.01 -12.49 6.94
C PRO A 78 -4.00 -11.80 7.88
N ILE A 79 -4.11 -10.47 8.01
CA ILE A 79 -3.29 -9.66 8.92
C ILE A 79 -4.04 -9.54 10.25
N ALA A 80 -3.41 -9.91 11.36
CA ALA A 80 -4.03 -9.72 12.68
C ALA A 80 -4.13 -8.23 13.04
N GLU A 81 -5.07 -7.84 13.90
CA GLU A 81 -5.29 -6.42 14.24
C GLU A 81 -4.06 -5.76 14.91
N MET A 82 -3.25 -6.55 15.62
CA MET A 82 -2.01 -6.08 16.26
C MET A 82 -0.75 -6.32 15.40
N GLU A 83 -0.92 -6.80 14.17
CA GLU A 83 0.17 -7.07 13.23
C GLU A 83 0.41 -5.86 12.34
N TYR A 84 1.48 -5.12 12.62
CA TYR A 84 1.89 -3.90 11.89
C TYR A 84 3.21 -4.07 11.11
N ASP A 85 3.73 -5.30 11.03
CA ASP A 85 5.05 -5.61 10.47
C ASP A 85 5.07 -5.78 8.95
N ARG A 86 3.91 -5.78 8.27
CA ARG A 86 3.81 -6.16 6.85
C ARG A 86 3.97 -4.99 5.88
N LEU A 87 4.88 -5.16 4.93
CA LEU A 87 5.00 -4.32 3.74
C LEU A 87 4.92 -5.17 2.48
N TYR A 88 3.94 -4.87 1.63
CA TYR A 88 3.79 -5.52 0.33
C TYR A 88 4.45 -4.68 -0.75
N ILE A 89 5.30 -5.31 -1.56
CA ILE A 89 5.83 -4.72 -2.79
C ILE A 89 5.18 -5.47 -3.95
N VAL A 90 4.28 -4.80 -4.66
CA VAL A 90 3.61 -5.35 -5.85
C VAL A 90 4.20 -4.68 -7.09
N THR A 91 4.70 -5.48 -8.02
CA THR A 91 5.27 -5.03 -9.28
C THR A 91 4.40 -5.49 -10.44
N LEU A 92 3.87 -4.52 -11.19
CA LEU A 92 3.10 -4.73 -12.41
C LEU A 92 4.00 -4.39 -13.60
N PHE A 93 4.31 -5.37 -14.44
CA PHE A 93 5.18 -5.17 -15.60
C PHE A 93 4.75 -6.01 -16.81
N GLN A 94 4.43 -5.34 -17.92
CA GLN A 94 4.01 -5.97 -19.18
C GLN A 94 2.90 -7.03 -19.02
N GLY A 95 1.90 -6.73 -18.17
CA GLY A 95 0.77 -7.63 -17.90
C GLY A 95 1.08 -8.76 -16.91
N ASN A 96 2.31 -8.86 -16.42
CA ASN A 96 2.67 -9.77 -15.33
C ASN A 96 2.60 -9.04 -13.99
N VAL A 97 2.15 -9.75 -12.97
CA VAL A 97 2.11 -9.26 -11.59
C VAL A 97 3.01 -10.15 -10.74
N SER A 98 3.83 -9.53 -9.91
CA SER A 98 4.60 -10.22 -8.88
C SER A 98 4.49 -9.46 -7.57
N SER A 99 4.51 -10.18 -6.46
CA SER A 99 4.40 -9.61 -5.12
C SER A 99 5.45 -10.19 -4.19
N VAL A 100 6.04 -9.33 -3.37
CA VAL A 100 6.93 -9.71 -2.26
C VAL A 100 6.36 -9.16 -0.97
N LEU A 101 6.19 -10.03 0.04
CA LEU A 101 5.85 -9.62 1.39
C LEU A 101 7.14 -9.49 2.22
N LEU A 102 7.42 -8.28 2.65
CA LEU A 102 8.47 -7.99 3.64
C LEU A 102 7.84 -7.88 5.03
N ARG A 103 8.56 -8.37 6.04
CA ARG A 103 8.19 -8.27 7.45
C ARG A 103 9.26 -7.51 8.21
N PHE A 104 8.87 -6.56 9.05
CA PHE A 104 9.77 -5.74 9.87
C PHE A 104 9.50 -5.89 11.36
N GLY A 105 10.53 -6.16 12.16
CA GLY A 105 10.41 -6.35 13.61
C GLY A 105 10.20 -7.81 14.01
N GLU A 106 9.90 -8.05 15.29
CA GLU A 106 9.59 -9.41 15.76
C GLU A 106 8.24 -9.86 15.21
N LYS A 107 8.19 -11.11 14.75
CA LYS A 107 6.97 -11.71 14.24
C LYS A 107 5.90 -11.68 15.34
N PHE A 108 4.75 -11.08 15.05
CA PHE A 108 3.60 -11.13 15.96
C PHE A 108 3.29 -12.61 16.27
N SER A 109 3.37 -12.97 17.56
CA SER A 109 3.33 -14.37 18.02
C SER A 109 1.96 -14.83 18.49
N GLY A 110 0.94 -13.95 18.49
CA GLY A 110 -0.36 -14.22 19.08
C GLY A 110 -0.41 -13.91 20.56
#